data_AF-A0A7W8A482-F1
#
_entry.id   AF-A0A7W8A482-F1
#
_cell.length_a   1.000
_cell.length_b   1.000
_cell.length_c   1.000
_cell.angle_alpha   90.00
_cell.angle_beta   90.00
_cell.angle_gamma   90.00
#
_symmetry.space_group_name_H-M   'P 1'
#
loop_
_entity.id
_entity.type
_entity.pdbx_description
1 polymer ?
#
loop_
_entity_poly.entity_id
_entity_poly.type
_entity_poly.pdbx_seq_one_letter_code
_entity_poly.pdbx_strand_id
1 'polypeptide(L)'
;MKIVVIGGTGLIGSEVVTKLTEHGHEAVAASPNTGVNTLTGEGLAEVLAGAQVVVDVSNSPSFERAAVMEFFEFARSIADAATVDGTVHVAPVRFQPIAGDEVAQAVSRATAGTPLNGRVKVAGPEQSPMDEFFREALTAWGDSREVVTDPQAQYFGSVPGERTLVPGDGATLGRIRYRDWLAAQG
;
A
#
# COMPACT_ATOMS: atom_id res chain seq x y z
N MET A 1 -18.03 0.50 17.48
CA MET A 1 -18.60 -0.69 16.78
C MET A 1 -17.52 -1.73 16.61
N LYS A 2 -17.86 -3.01 16.47
CA LYS A 2 -16.93 -4.10 16.17
C LYS A 2 -16.63 -4.12 14.67
N ILE A 3 -15.35 -4.08 14.34
CA ILE A 3 -14.84 -4.04 12.97
C ILE A 3 -13.80 -5.14 12.85
N VAL A 4 -13.99 -6.07 11.92
CA VAL A 4 -13.01 -7.13 11.65
C VAL A 4 -12.12 -6.68 10.49
N VAL A 5 -10.81 -6.68 10.70
CA VAL A 5 -9.82 -6.31 9.68
C VAL A 5 -9.13 -7.58 9.20
N ILE A 6 -9.59 -8.11 8.07
CA ILE A 6 -8.97 -9.23 7.35
C ILE A 6 -7.63 -8.74 6.79
N GLY A 7 -6.55 -9.47 7.04
CA GLY A 7 -5.19 -8.98 6.80
C GLY A 7 -4.69 -8.02 7.88
N GLY A 8 -5.40 -7.88 9.01
CA GLY A 8 -5.15 -6.91 10.09
C GLY A 8 -3.80 -7.00 10.82
N THR A 9 -2.94 -7.96 10.47
CA THR A 9 -1.56 -8.07 10.98
C THR A 9 -0.48 -7.79 9.91
N GLY A 10 -0.87 -7.47 8.67
CA GLY A 10 0.03 -6.91 7.65
C GLY A 10 0.08 -5.38 7.77
N LEU A 11 1.03 -4.73 7.09
CA LEU A 11 1.33 -3.29 7.25
C LEU A 11 0.11 -2.37 7.30
N ILE A 12 -0.70 -2.35 6.23
CA ILE A 12 -1.90 -1.51 6.17
C ILE A 12 -2.95 -1.98 7.18
N GLY A 13 -3.03 -3.29 7.43
CA GLY A 13 -3.93 -3.88 8.41
C GLY A 13 -3.66 -3.43 9.84
N SER A 14 -2.41 -3.43 10.29
CA SER A 14 -2.04 -2.97 11.63
C SER A 14 -2.31 -1.48 11.80
N GLU A 15 -1.98 -0.66 10.80
CA GLU A 15 -2.28 0.78 10.84
C GLU A 15 -3.79 1.07 10.84
N VAL A 16 -4.58 0.33 10.07
CA VAL A 16 -6.05 0.43 10.08
C VAL A 16 -6.61 0.01 11.45
N VAL A 17 -6.12 -1.08 12.05
CA VAL A 17 -6.54 -1.53 13.38
C VAL A 17 -6.21 -0.48 14.45
N THR A 18 -4.99 0.06 14.46
CA THR A 18 -4.57 1.15 15.36
C THR A 18 -5.52 2.34 15.22
N LYS A 19 -5.68 2.88 14.01
CA LYS A 19 -6.50 4.08 13.77
C LYS A 19 -7.97 3.85 14.10
N LEU A 20 -8.55 2.70 13.77
CA LEU A 20 -9.94 2.40 14.15
C LEU A 20 -10.10 2.31 15.68
N THR A 21 -9.11 1.76 16.39
CA THR A 21 -9.10 1.70 17.86
C THR A 21 -9.01 3.09 18.48
N GLU A 22 -8.13 3.96 17.97
CA GLU A 22 -8.02 5.38 18.37
C GLU A 22 -9.33 6.15 18.21
N HIS A 23 -10.12 5.82 17.17
CA HIS A 23 -11.44 6.40 16.92
C HIS A 23 -12.56 5.75 17.76
N GLY A 24 -12.23 4.95 18.79
CA GLY A 24 -13.19 4.36 19.71
C GLY A 24 -13.99 3.20 19.12
N HIS A 25 -13.40 2.43 18.20
CA HIS A 25 -13.99 1.20 17.67
C HIS A 25 -13.30 -0.04 18.24
N GLU A 26 -14.03 -1.14 18.30
CA GLU A 26 -13.48 -2.45 18.64
C GLU A 26 -12.92 -3.05 17.34
N ALA A 27 -11.67 -2.70 17.01
CA ALA A 27 -10.99 -3.21 15.82
C ALA A 27 -10.32 -4.55 16.14
N VAL A 28 -10.71 -5.60 15.41
CA VAL A 28 -10.21 -6.96 15.60
C VAL A 28 -9.41 -7.37 14.37
N ALA A 29 -8.10 -7.54 14.54
CA ALA A 29 -7.24 -8.09 13.50
C ALA A 29 -7.58 -9.56 13.23
N ALA A 30 -7.66 -9.94 11.96
CA ALA A 30 -7.92 -11.30 11.50
C ALA A 30 -6.92 -11.70 10.43
N SER A 31 -6.07 -12.69 10.73
CA SER A 31 -5.08 -13.26 9.82
C SER A 31 -4.70 -14.69 10.24
N PRO A 32 -3.93 -15.45 9.44
CA PRO A 32 -3.48 -16.78 9.83
C PRO A 32 -2.73 -16.81 11.17
N ASN A 33 -1.98 -15.74 11.48
CA ASN A 33 -1.26 -15.60 12.75
C ASN A 33 -2.20 -15.33 13.95
N THR A 34 -3.46 -14.96 13.73
CA THR A 34 -4.49 -14.84 14.75
C THR A 34 -5.47 -16.03 14.75
N GLY A 35 -5.16 -17.11 14.03
CA GLY A 35 -6.03 -18.28 13.90
C GLY A 35 -7.25 -18.07 12.99
N VAL A 36 -7.20 -17.10 12.07
CA VAL A 36 -8.27 -16.86 11.08
C VAL A 36 -7.75 -17.06 9.66
N ASN A 37 -8.37 -17.94 8.89
CA ASN A 37 -7.99 -18.24 7.52
C ASN A 37 -9.18 -18.08 6.57
N THR A 38 -9.12 -17.09 5.69
CA THR A 38 -10.19 -16.78 4.74
C THR A 38 -10.29 -17.75 3.56
N LEU A 39 -9.27 -18.57 3.31
CA LEU A 39 -9.31 -19.61 2.26
C LEU A 39 -9.98 -20.89 2.77
N THR A 40 -9.71 -21.29 4.02
CA THR A 40 -10.28 -22.51 4.62
C THR A 40 -11.56 -22.25 5.40
N GLY A 41 -11.82 -21.00 5.80
CA GLY A 41 -12.93 -20.61 6.68
C GLY A 41 -12.65 -20.77 8.18
N GLU A 42 -11.45 -21.22 8.56
CA GLU A 42 -11.04 -21.42 9.96
C GLU A 42 -11.12 -20.10 10.75
N GLY A 43 -11.71 -20.12 11.95
CA GLY A 43 -11.89 -18.97 12.83
C GLY A 43 -12.81 -17.86 12.31
N LEU A 44 -13.34 -17.99 11.09
CA LEU A 44 -14.04 -16.90 10.41
C LEU A 44 -15.43 -16.65 11.00
N ALA A 45 -16.15 -17.71 11.37
CA ALA A 45 -17.48 -17.59 11.98
C ALA A 45 -17.41 -16.92 13.37
N GLU A 46 -16.40 -17.28 14.15
CA GLU A 46 -16.14 -16.77 15.50
C GLU A 46 -15.71 -15.31 15.46
N VAL A 47 -14.76 -14.94 14.59
CA VAL A 47 -14.27 -13.55 14.52
C VAL A 47 -15.34 -12.60 13.98
N LEU A 48 -16.12 -13.02 12.98
CA LEU A 48 -17.21 -12.21 12.38
C LEU A 48 -18.46 -12.09 13.27
N ALA A 49 -18.60 -12.91 14.33
CA ALA A 49 -19.75 -12.85 15.21
C ALA A 49 -19.94 -11.44 15.80
N GLY A 50 -21.07 -10.79 15.47
CA GLY A 50 -21.40 -9.43 15.92
C GLY A 50 -20.62 -8.30 15.26
N ALA A 51 -19.79 -8.56 14.24
CA ALA A 51 -19.11 -7.51 13.48
C ALA A 51 -20.10 -6.68 12.66
N GLN A 52 -20.04 -5.35 12.76
CA GLN A 52 -20.85 -4.45 11.94
C GLN A 52 -20.19 -4.12 10.60
N VAL A 53 -18.86 -4.16 10.53
CA VAL A 53 -18.08 -3.90 9.30
C VAL A 53 -16.95 -4.91 9.20
N VAL A 54 -16.67 -5.35 7.96
CA VAL A 54 -15.46 -6.10 7.60
C VAL A 54 -14.63 -5.23 6.68
N VAL A 55 -13.37 -5.03 7.02
CA VAL A 55 -12.37 -4.36 6.18
C VAL A 55 -11.43 -5.45 5.67
N ASP A 56 -11.34 -5.62 4.36
CA ASP A 56 -10.39 -6.54 3.76
C ASP A 56 -9.19 -5.77 3.18
N VAL A 57 -8.03 -6.00 3.79
CA VAL A 57 -6.71 -5.55 3.34
C VAL A 57 -5.73 -6.72 3.27
N SER A 58 -6.25 -7.94 3.11
CA SER A 58 -5.43 -9.09 2.75
C SER A 58 -4.89 -8.94 1.33
N ASN A 59 -3.74 -9.56 1.08
CA ASN A 59 -3.14 -9.62 -0.24
C ASN A 59 -3.31 -11.03 -0.84
N SER A 60 -3.29 -11.14 -2.17
CA SER A 60 -3.47 -12.44 -2.82
C SER A 60 -2.33 -13.39 -2.44
N PRO A 61 -2.62 -14.63 -2.02
CA PRO A 61 -1.61 -15.66 -1.77
C PRO A 61 -1.06 -16.29 -3.06
N SER A 62 -1.40 -15.78 -4.25
CA SER A 62 -0.99 -16.34 -5.53
C SER A 62 0.48 -16.04 -5.89
N PHE A 63 1.33 -17.00 -5.55
CA PHE A 63 2.76 -17.12 -5.85
C PHE A 63 3.16 -16.77 -7.30
N GLU A 64 3.98 -15.73 -7.48
CA GLU A 64 5.33 -15.92 -8.05
C GLU A 64 6.29 -14.77 -7.67
N ARG A 65 7.47 -15.15 -7.16
CA ARG A 65 8.59 -14.32 -6.68
C ARG A 65 8.35 -13.40 -5.47
N ALA A 66 9.37 -13.34 -4.61
CA ALA A 66 9.35 -12.65 -3.33
C ALA A 66 9.37 -11.12 -3.48
N ALA A 67 8.85 -10.45 -2.43
CA ALA A 67 8.74 -9.01 -2.16
C ALA A 67 7.36 -8.39 -2.51
N VAL A 68 6.47 -8.37 -1.51
CA VAL A 68 5.07 -7.94 -1.64
C VAL A 68 4.76 -6.83 -0.65
N MET A 69 4.58 -5.62 -1.21
CA MET A 69 3.71 -4.53 -0.75
C MET A 69 3.79 -4.07 0.71
N GLU A 70 4.67 -3.12 0.92
CA GLU A 70 4.48 -2.00 1.84
C GLU A 70 3.82 -0.80 1.10
N PHE A 71 4.24 0.47 1.30
CA PHE A 71 4.04 1.49 0.23
C PHE A 71 5.20 2.47 -0.03
N PHE A 72 5.52 3.41 0.88
CA PHE A 72 6.81 4.13 0.77
C PHE A 72 7.97 3.20 1.15
N GLU A 73 7.77 2.28 2.08
CA GLU A 73 8.74 1.19 2.31
C GLU A 73 8.84 0.26 1.07
N PHE A 74 7.76 0.13 0.26
CA PHE A 74 7.74 -0.72 -0.95
C PHE A 74 8.60 -0.16 -2.08
N ALA A 75 9.04 1.10 -1.98
CA ALA A 75 9.98 1.66 -2.94
C ALA A 75 11.26 0.80 -3.02
N ARG A 76 11.74 0.22 -1.90
CA ARG A 76 12.88 -0.69 -1.93
C ARG A 76 12.59 -1.95 -2.73
N SER A 77 11.47 -2.60 -2.46
CA SER A 77 11.05 -3.83 -3.13
C SER A 77 10.60 -3.62 -4.58
N ILE A 78 10.14 -2.43 -4.99
CA ILE A 78 10.03 -2.04 -6.41
C ILE A 78 11.42 -2.04 -7.04
N ALA A 79 12.40 -1.36 -6.42
CA ALA A 79 13.75 -1.29 -6.95
C ALA A 79 14.40 -2.69 -7.04
N ASP A 80 14.17 -3.55 -6.05
CA ASP A 80 14.62 -4.95 -6.03
C ASP A 80 13.97 -5.78 -7.15
N ALA A 81 12.64 -5.71 -7.30
CA ALA A 81 11.91 -6.42 -8.36
C ALA A 81 12.26 -5.90 -9.77
N ALA A 82 12.59 -4.61 -9.89
CA ALA A 82 13.09 -3.97 -11.09
C ALA A 82 14.60 -4.17 -11.32
N THR A 83 15.32 -4.88 -10.45
CA THR A 83 16.77 -5.08 -10.61
C THR A 83 17.07 -6.16 -11.64
N VAL A 84 17.77 -5.77 -12.71
CA VAL A 84 18.37 -6.67 -13.72
C VAL A 84 19.88 -6.41 -13.73
N ASP A 85 20.69 -7.47 -13.55
CA ASP A 85 22.15 -7.42 -13.56
C ASP A 85 22.77 -6.30 -12.68
N GLY A 86 22.15 -6.02 -11.52
CA GLY A 86 22.59 -5.01 -10.56
C GLY A 86 22.10 -3.58 -10.83
N THR A 87 21.29 -3.37 -11.87
CA THR A 87 20.76 -2.08 -12.30
C THR A 87 19.23 -2.06 -12.13
N VAL A 88 18.65 -0.95 -11.68
CA VAL A 88 17.20 -0.80 -11.46
C VAL A 88 16.55 -0.23 -12.72
N HIS A 89 15.74 -1.04 -13.41
CA HIS A 89 15.07 -0.69 -14.66
C HIS A 89 13.68 -0.08 -14.39
N VAL A 90 13.50 1.21 -14.64
CA VAL A 90 12.27 1.95 -14.31
C VAL A 90 11.59 2.49 -15.57
N ALA A 91 10.29 2.25 -15.69
CA ALA A 91 9.51 2.76 -16.82
C ALA A 91 9.42 4.31 -16.79
N PRO A 92 9.47 5.00 -17.95
CA PRO A 92 9.34 6.45 -18.06
C PRO A 92 7.89 6.92 -17.87
N VAL A 93 7.34 6.69 -16.68
CA VAL A 93 5.95 6.99 -16.33
C VAL A 93 5.86 7.92 -15.13
N ARG A 94 4.73 8.61 -15.01
CA ARG A 94 4.34 9.35 -13.81
C ARG A 94 3.57 8.44 -12.87
N PHE A 95 3.81 8.64 -11.58
CA PHE A 95 3.06 8.02 -10.49
C PHE A 95 2.85 9.01 -9.34
N GLN A 96 1.95 8.71 -8.40
CA GLN A 96 1.57 9.62 -7.31
C GLN A 96 1.62 8.90 -5.95
N PRO A 97 2.83 8.66 -5.40
CA PRO A 97 3.02 7.80 -4.24
C PRO A 97 2.43 8.40 -2.97
N ILE A 98 1.90 7.55 -2.08
CA ILE A 98 1.20 7.91 -0.84
C ILE A 98 1.89 7.25 0.37
N ALA A 99 1.85 7.91 1.54
CA ALA A 99 2.26 7.28 2.80
C ALA A 99 1.27 6.18 3.22
N GLY A 100 1.79 5.06 3.73
CA GLY A 100 0.96 3.96 4.26
C GLY A 100 -0.01 4.41 5.37
N ASP A 101 0.45 5.35 6.22
CA ASP A 101 -0.36 6.03 7.23
C ASP A 101 -1.62 6.70 6.63
N GLU A 102 -1.47 7.42 5.51
CA GLU A 102 -2.58 8.13 4.86
C GLU A 102 -3.51 7.19 4.10
N VAL A 103 -3.01 6.04 3.61
CA VAL A 103 -3.84 4.93 3.09
C VAL A 103 -4.71 4.38 4.22
N ALA A 104 -4.09 4.01 5.34
CA ALA A 104 -4.80 3.48 6.50
C ALA A 104 -5.83 4.48 7.04
N GLN A 105 -5.46 5.77 7.15
CA GLN A 105 -6.39 6.84 7.56
C GLN A 105 -7.58 6.98 6.59
N ALA A 106 -7.37 6.83 5.28
CA ALA A 106 -8.45 6.88 4.30
C ALA A 106 -9.39 5.66 4.41
N VAL A 107 -8.83 4.46 4.63
CA VAL A 107 -9.62 3.24 4.91
C VAL A 107 -10.43 3.40 6.19
N SER A 108 -9.83 3.89 7.29
CA SER A 108 -10.54 4.14 8.55
C SER A 108 -11.68 5.14 8.39
N ARG A 109 -11.47 6.25 7.64
CA ARG A 109 -12.54 7.21 7.32
C ARG A 109 -13.69 6.58 6.52
N ALA A 110 -13.38 5.77 5.50
CA ALA A 110 -14.40 5.08 4.71
C ALA A 110 -15.18 4.05 5.54
N THR A 111 -14.51 3.40 6.49
CA THR A 111 -15.07 2.39 7.40
C THR A 111 -16.01 3.01 8.44
N ALA A 112 -15.67 4.18 8.98
CA ALA A 112 -16.48 4.90 9.97
C ALA A 112 -17.56 5.81 9.35
N GLY A 113 -17.50 6.05 8.05
CA GLY A 113 -18.43 6.92 7.32
C GLY A 113 -19.73 6.26 6.88
N THR A 114 -20.56 7.00 6.16
CA THR A 114 -21.75 6.46 5.49
C THR A 114 -21.33 5.50 4.36
N PRO A 115 -21.96 4.32 4.21
CA PRO A 115 -21.63 3.37 3.13
C PRO A 115 -21.67 4.01 1.75
N LEU A 116 -20.53 4.01 1.07
CA LEU A 116 -20.36 4.69 -0.22
C LEU A 116 -20.91 3.90 -1.43
N ASN A 117 -21.10 2.58 -1.28
CA ASN A 117 -21.52 1.65 -2.34
C ASN A 117 -20.78 1.87 -3.67
N GLY A 118 -19.47 2.14 -3.58
CA GLY A 118 -18.66 2.63 -4.69
C GLY A 118 -17.18 2.58 -4.38
N ARG A 119 -16.37 3.32 -5.16
CA ARG A 119 -14.91 3.34 -5.06
C ARG A 119 -14.41 4.74 -4.71
N VAL A 120 -13.45 4.82 -3.80
CA VAL A 120 -12.67 6.03 -3.51
C VAL A 120 -11.27 5.82 -4.07
N LYS A 121 -10.75 6.83 -4.77
CA LYS A 121 -9.33 6.88 -5.15
C LYS A 121 -8.57 7.64 -4.07
N VAL A 122 -7.42 7.12 -3.67
CA VAL A 122 -6.48 7.78 -2.76
C VAL A 122 -5.11 7.83 -3.40
N ALA A 123 -4.36 8.90 -3.17
CA ALA A 123 -2.97 9.04 -3.62
C ALA A 123 -2.26 10.11 -2.78
N GLY A 124 -0.94 10.24 -2.89
CA GLY A 124 -0.22 11.27 -2.15
C GLY A 124 -0.36 12.66 -2.74
N PRO A 125 0.31 13.66 -2.17
CA PRO A 125 0.12 15.06 -2.55
C PRO A 125 0.61 15.39 -3.97
N GLU A 126 1.60 14.67 -4.52
CA GLU A 126 2.35 15.11 -5.71
C GLU A 126 2.64 13.98 -6.72
N GLN A 127 2.55 14.30 -8.02
CA GLN A 127 2.93 13.39 -9.12
C GLN A 127 4.43 13.54 -9.44
N SER A 128 5.18 12.45 -9.34
CA SER A 128 6.59 12.39 -9.69
C SER A 128 6.82 11.54 -10.96
N PRO A 129 7.85 11.82 -11.76
CA PRO A 129 8.45 10.83 -12.65
C PRO A 129 9.00 9.67 -11.80
N MET A 130 8.73 8.44 -12.21
CA MET A 130 9.04 7.26 -11.41
C MET A 130 10.56 7.02 -11.32
N ASP A 131 11.30 7.25 -12.39
CA ASP A 131 12.75 7.09 -12.46
C ASP A 131 13.50 8.16 -11.64
N GLU A 132 13.08 9.42 -11.70
CA GLU A 132 13.60 10.49 -10.83
C GLU A 132 13.39 10.16 -9.35
N PHE A 133 12.19 9.69 -8.98
CA PHE A 133 11.90 9.26 -7.62
C PHE A 133 12.83 8.14 -7.16
N PHE A 134 13.07 7.10 -7.98
CA PHE A 134 13.97 6.01 -7.57
C PHE A 134 15.44 6.44 -7.47
N ARG A 135 15.91 7.40 -8.29
CA ARG A 135 17.25 7.97 -8.13
C ARG A 135 17.40 8.66 -6.78
N GLU A 136 16.41 9.46 -6.37
CA GLU A 136 16.41 10.12 -5.06
C GLU A 136 16.31 9.11 -3.92
N ALA A 137 15.43 8.11 -4.04
CA ALA A 137 15.20 7.09 -3.03
C ALA A 137 16.43 6.20 -2.76
N LEU A 138 17.08 5.67 -3.82
CA LEU A 138 18.31 4.88 -3.68
C LEU A 138 19.43 5.69 -3.03
N THR A 139 19.61 6.95 -3.46
CA THR A 139 20.58 7.88 -2.86
C THR A 139 20.33 8.08 -1.37
N ALA A 140 19.08 8.29 -0.97
CA ALA A 140 18.68 8.47 0.43
C ALA A 140 18.90 7.20 1.28
N TRP A 141 18.85 6.02 0.69
CA TRP A 141 19.10 4.75 1.38
C TRP A 141 20.57 4.35 1.45
N GLY A 142 21.47 5.10 0.79
CA GLY A 142 22.86 4.69 0.63
C GLY A 142 23.04 3.49 -0.32
N ASP A 143 22.05 3.25 -1.20
CA ASP A 143 22.08 2.19 -2.19
C ASP A 143 22.82 2.66 -3.44
N SER A 144 23.80 1.88 -3.89
CA SER A 144 24.69 2.24 -5.00
C SER A 144 24.22 1.74 -6.37
N ARG A 145 23.04 1.11 -6.48
CA ARG A 145 22.50 0.66 -7.77
C ARG A 145 22.13 1.85 -8.67
N GLU A 146 22.40 1.72 -9.96
CA GLU A 146 22.01 2.74 -10.95
C GLU A 146 20.53 2.61 -11.34
N VAL A 147 19.87 3.72 -11.67
CA VAL A 147 18.50 3.72 -12.24
C VAL A 147 18.55 4.02 -13.73
N VAL A 148 18.27 2.99 -14.53
CA VAL A 148 18.09 3.09 -15.98
C VAL A 148 16.62 3.32 -16.30
N THR A 149 16.35 4.37 -17.07
CA THR A 149 15.01 4.65 -17.59
C THR A 149 14.75 3.75 -18.80
N ASP A 150 13.86 2.77 -18.67
CA ASP A 150 13.64 1.69 -19.64
C ASP A 150 12.17 1.66 -20.11
N PRO A 151 11.86 2.03 -21.37
CA PRO A 151 10.51 1.98 -21.92
C PRO A 151 9.88 0.58 -22.03
N GLN A 152 10.61 -0.50 -21.74
CA GLN A 152 10.11 -1.88 -21.71
C GLN A 152 10.07 -2.46 -20.29
N ALA A 153 10.51 -1.71 -19.27
CA ALA A 153 10.39 -2.12 -17.88
C ALA A 153 8.92 -2.39 -17.52
N GLN A 154 8.67 -3.54 -16.91
CA GLN A 154 7.35 -3.96 -16.50
C GLN A 154 7.06 -3.51 -15.07
N TYR A 155 5.86 -2.99 -14.86
CA TYR A 155 5.27 -2.80 -13.55
C TYR A 155 4.22 -3.91 -13.34
N PHE A 156 4.52 -4.84 -12.44
CA PHE A 156 3.70 -6.04 -12.14
C PHE A 156 3.22 -6.80 -13.40
N GLY A 157 4.16 -7.22 -14.25
CA GLY A 157 3.86 -8.05 -15.43
C GLY A 157 3.27 -7.31 -16.63
N SER A 158 3.21 -5.96 -16.60
CA SER A 158 2.69 -5.14 -17.70
C SER A 158 3.58 -3.92 -17.94
N VAL A 159 3.71 -3.46 -19.20
CA VAL A 159 4.38 -2.18 -19.50
C VAL A 159 3.37 -1.05 -19.24
N PRO A 160 3.60 -0.16 -18.26
CA PRO A 160 2.64 0.88 -17.91
C PRO A 160 2.63 2.02 -18.94
N GLY A 161 1.46 2.62 -19.17
CA GLY A 161 1.35 3.89 -19.90
C GLY A 161 1.75 5.08 -19.04
N GLU A 162 2.13 6.19 -19.68
CA GLU A 162 2.71 7.40 -19.04
C GLU A 162 1.97 7.87 -17.78
N ARG A 163 0.64 7.76 -17.75
CA ARG A 163 -0.22 8.21 -16.64
C ARG A 163 -1.00 7.08 -15.96
N THR A 164 -0.70 5.82 -16.27
CA THR A 164 -1.43 4.65 -15.72
C THR A 164 -1.30 4.52 -14.20
N LEU A 165 -0.19 5.00 -13.61
CA LEU A 165 0.08 4.98 -12.17
C LEU A 165 -0.26 6.30 -11.46
N VAL A 166 -0.92 7.23 -12.17
CA VAL A 166 -1.48 8.45 -11.60
C VAL A 166 -2.99 8.25 -11.40
N PRO A 167 -3.57 8.62 -10.24
CA PRO A 167 -5.02 8.67 -10.12
C PRO A 167 -5.61 9.66 -11.14
N GLY A 168 -6.55 9.20 -11.98
CA GLY A 168 -7.45 10.12 -12.68
C GLY A 168 -8.36 10.85 -11.69
N ASP A 169 -9.12 11.83 -12.17
CA ASP A 169 -9.92 12.78 -11.38
C ASP A 169 -10.73 12.20 -10.20
N GLY A 170 -10.91 13.04 -9.16
CA GLY A 170 -11.70 12.71 -7.96
C GLY A 170 -10.94 11.95 -6.87
N ALA A 171 -9.61 11.97 -6.87
CA ALA A 171 -8.82 11.37 -5.81
C ALA A 171 -8.76 12.22 -4.54
N THR A 172 -8.90 11.57 -3.39
CA THR A 172 -8.55 12.16 -2.09
C THR A 172 -7.04 12.17 -1.99
N LEU A 173 -6.43 13.36 -1.97
CA LEU A 173 -4.99 13.50 -1.87
C LEU A 173 -4.55 13.53 -0.41
N GLY A 174 -3.49 12.77 -0.12
CA GLY A 174 -2.69 12.89 1.09
C GLY A 174 -1.93 14.21 1.14
N ARG A 175 -1.22 14.40 2.25
CA ARG A 175 -0.52 15.63 2.63
C ARG A 175 0.96 15.40 2.84
N ILE A 176 1.38 14.16 3.08
CA ILE A 176 2.78 13.82 3.38
C ILE A 176 3.54 13.63 2.06
N ARG A 177 4.51 14.52 1.78
CA ARG A 177 5.44 14.36 0.64
C ARG A 177 6.47 13.29 0.98
N TYR A 178 7.02 12.62 -0.03
CA TYR A 178 8.06 11.61 0.19
C TYR A 178 9.27 12.14 0.97
N ARG A 179 9.74 13.35 0.65
CA ARG A 179 10.84 14.02 1.35
C ARG A 179 10.53 14.29 2.83
N ASP A 180 9.30 14.70 3.13
CA ASP A 180 8.86 14.98 4.50
C ASP A 180 8.75 13.68 5.31
N TRP A 181 8.22 12.61 4.69
CA TRP A 181 8.19 11.27 5.28
C TRP A 181 9.60 10.75 5.56
N LEU A 182 10.49 10.83 4.58
CA LEU A 182 11.88 10.37 4.68
C LEU A 182 12.65 11.11 5.80
N ALA A 183 12.45 12.43 5.92
CA ALA A 183 13.05 13.23 6.98
C ALA A 183 12.53 12.90 8.38
N ALA A 184 11.35 12.30 8.50
CA ALA A 184 10.75 11.88 9.77
C ALA A 184 11.17 10.46 10.24
N GLN A 185 11.98 9.74 9.44
CA GLN A 185 12.51 8.40 9.76
C GLN A 185 13.92 8.43 10.40
N GLY A 186 14.49 9.61 10.64
CA GLY A 186 15.86 9.83 11.13
C GLY A 186 15.94 10.33 12.58
#